data_AF-A0A932MZL0-F1
#
_entry.id   AF-A0A932MZL0-F1
#
_cell.length_a   1.000
_cell.length_b   1.000
_cell.length_c   1.000
_cell.angle_alpha   90.00
_cell.angle_beta   90.00
_cell.angle_gamma   90.00
#
_symmetry.space_group_name_H-M   'P 1'
#
loop_
_entity.id
_entity.type
_entity.pdbx_description
1 polymer ?
#
loop_
_entity_poly.entity_id
_entity_poly.type
_entity_poly.pdbx_seq_one_letter_code
_entity_poly.pdbx_strand_id
1 'polypeptide(L)'
;MTRAAALLATLAACQEYPFVYRPNQRVAITTVREVIVRNTNTDVLFIIDNSGSMTEEQANLKRNTAIFIAALAQSENIYRVGIITTDARDEAC
;
A
#
# COMPACT_ATOMS: atom_id res chain seq x y z
N MET A 1 -38.96 -14.82 -21.05
CA MET A 1 -38.99 -13.85 -19.93
C MET A 1 -37.79 -14.05 -18.99
N THR A 2 -36.55 -14.11 -19.51
CA THR A 2 -35.39 -14.57 -18.70
C THR A 2 -34.10 -13.77 -18.90
N ARG A 3 -34.09 -12.67 -19.66
CA ARG A 3 -32.87 -11.85 -19.89
C ARG A 3 -32.76 -10.58 -19.04
N ALA A 4 -33.85 -10.12 -18.43
CA ALA A 4 -33.85 -8.90 -17.61
C ALA A 4 -33.21 -9.11 -16.22
N ALA A 5 -33.19 -10.34 -15.71
CA ALA A 5 -32.69 -10.64 -14.36
C ALA A 5 -31.16 -10.54 -14.23
N ALA A 6 -30.41 -10.73 -15.31
CA ALA A 6 -28.94 -10.70 -15.27
C ALA A 6 -28.36 -9.28 -15.19
N LEU A 7 -29.11 -8.26 -15.62
CA LEU A 7 -28.64 -6.87 -15.62
C LEU A 7 -28.75 -6.20 -14.24
N LEU A 8 -29.59 -6.72 -13.33
CA LEU A 8 -29.76 -6.16 -11.98
C LEU A 8 -28.65 -6.58 -11.00
N ALA A 9 -27.93 -7.67 -11.28
CA ALA A 9 -26.94 -8.22 -10.36
C ALA A 9 -25.59 -7.47 -10.36
N THR A 10 -25.30 -6.63 -11.36
CA THR A 10 -24.02 -5.92 -11.49
C THR A 10 -23.98 -4.59 -10.73
N LEU A 11 -25.12 -4.06 -10.30
CA LEU A 11 -25.22 -2.79 -9.56
C LEU A 11 -25.01 -2.96 -8.03
N ALA A 12 -25.00 -4.18 -7.52
CA ALA A 12 -24.85 -4.46 -6.09
C ALA A 12 -23.39 -4.69 -5.64
N ALA A 13 -22.41 -4.50 -6.53
CA ALA A 13 -20.98 -4.68 -6.22
C ALA A 13 -20.34 -3.47 -5.53
N CYS A 14 -21.12 -2.66 -4.78
CA CYS A 14 -20.54 -1.65 -3.90
C CYS A 14 -19.79 -2.38 -2.78
N GLN A 15 -18.46 -2.40 -2.87
CA GLN A 15 -17.61 -2.85 -1.78
C GLN A 15 -17.75 -1.87 -0.62
N GLU A 16 -18.55 -2.24 0.39
CA GLU A 16 -18.64 -1.49 1.64
C GLU A 16 -17.31 -1.64 2.38
N TYR A 17 -16.49 -0.60 2.37
CA TYR A 17 -15.27 -0.52 3.16
C TYR A 17 -15.62 0.12 4.52
N PRO A 18 -15.66 -0.65 5.63
CA PRO A 18 -15.91 -0.06 6.93
C PRO A 18 -14.71 0.80 7.33
N PHE A 19 -14.85 2.11 7.22
CA PHE A 19 -13.91 3.05 7.82
C PHE A 19 -14.08 3.01 9.33
N VAL A 20 -13.28 2.19 10.00
CA VAL A 20 -13.27 2.15 11.45
C VAL A 20 -12.28 3.19 11.96
N TYR A 21 -12.80 4.31 12.47
CA TYR A 21 -12.00 5.31 13.15
C TYR A 21 -11.15 4.68 14.26
N ARG A 22 -9.84 4.83 14.19
CA ARG A 22 -8.88 4.39 15.21
C ARG A 22 -8.30 5.65 15.87
N PRO A 23 -8.68 5.97 17.12
CA PRO A 23 -8.06 7.09 17.82
C PRO A 23 -6.58 6.81 18.08
N ASN A 24 -5.79 7.87 18.25
CA ASN A 24 -4.38 7.75 18.65
C ASN A 24 -4.29 7.06 20.02
N GLN A 25 -3.88 5.78 20.02
CA GLN A 25 -3.72 4.98 21.22
C GLN A 25 -2.28 4.46 21.32
N ARG A 26 -1.72 4.47 22.54
CA ARG A 26 -0.47 3.79 22.84
C ARG A 26 -0.71 2.28 22.77
N VAL A 27 -0.36 1.68 21.65
CA VAL A 27 -0.42 0.22 21.47
C VAL A 27 0.81 -0.37 22.13
N ALA A 28 0.64 -1.37 23.00
CA ALA A 28 1.75 -2.19 23.45
C ALA A 28 2.22 -3.00 22.24
N ILE A 29 3.32 -2.58 21.62
CA ILE A 29 3.88 -3.26 20.46
C ILE A 29 4.61 -4.51 20.98
N THR A 30 3.97 -5.66 20.84
CA THR A 30 4.66 -6.95 20.98
C THR A 30 5.38 -7.22 19.67
N THR A 31 6.68 -6.94 19.64
CA THR A 31 7.52 -7.26 18.49
C THR A 31 7.78 -8.76 18.48
N VAL A 32 6.97 -9.53 17.75
CA VAL A 32 7.21 -10.95 17.55
C VAL A 32 8.33 -11.08 16.51
N ARG A 33 9.49 -11.55 16.94
CA ARG A 33 10.62 -11.85 16.06
C ARG A 33 10.50 -13.29 15.59
N GLU A 34 9.70 -13.51 14.55
CA GLU A 34 9.65 -14.82 13.91
C GLU A 34 10.89 -15.01 13.04
N VAL A 35 11.62 -16.11 13.29
CA VAL A 35 12.69 -16.53 12.40
C VAL A 35 12.02 -17.19 11.21
N ILE A 36 11.95 -16.46 10.10
CA ILE A 36 11.40 -17.00 8.86
C ILE A 36 12.41 -18.03 8.30
N VAL A 37 12.09 -19.31 8.42
CA VAL A 37 12.94 -20.45 8.02
C VAL A 37 12.88 -20.73 6.50
N ARG A 38 12.03 -20.01 5.75
CA ARG A 38 11.83 -20.20 4.30
C ARG A 38 11.82 -18.88 3.56
N ASN A 39 12.37 -18.86 2.35
CA ASN A 39 12.22 -17.72 1.45
C ASN A 39 10.73 -17.46 1.21
N THR A 40 10.31 -16.24 1.51
CA THR A 40 8.91 -15.81 1.39
C THR A 40 8.76 -14.95 0.14
N ASN A 41 7.68 -15.16 -0.60
CA ASN A 41 7.28 -14.24 -1.65
C ASN A 41 6.77 -12.98 -0.96
N THR A 42 7.47 -11.86 -1.13
CA THR A 42 7.15 -10.59 -0.46
C THR A 42 6.70 -9.54 -1.47
N ASP A 43 5.57 -8.91 -1.21
CA ASP A 43 5.08 -7.79 -2.00
C ASP A 43 5.23 -6.49 -1.21
N VAL A 44 5.92 -5.51 -1.80
CA VAL A 44 6.08 -4.17 -1.24
C VAL A 44 5.32 -3.18 -2.12
N LEU A 45 4.36 -2.47 -1.54
CA LEU A 45 3.66 -1.37 -2.22
C LEU A 45 4.11 -0.04 -1.63
N PHE A 46 4.81 0.77 -2.43
CA PHE A 46 5.10 2.16 -2.09
C PHE A 46 3.93 3.04 -2.52
N ILE A 47 3.33 3.73 -1.54
CA ILE A 47 2.34 4.77 -1.75
C ILE A 47 3.02 6.10 -1.47
N ILE A 48 3.25 6.90 -2.50
CA ILE A 48 4.02 8.14 -2.41
C ILE A 48 3.07 9.32 -2.56
N ASP A 49 3.02 10.18 -1.54
CA ASP A 49 2.33 11.46 -1.66
C ASP A 49 3.08 12.40 -2.61
N ASN A 50 2.39 12.82 -3.67
CA ASN A 50 2.86 13.70 -4.73
C ASN A 50 2.57 15.18 -4.43
N SER A 51 2.06 15.52 -3.24
CA SER A 51 1.86 16.90 -2.82
C SER A 51 3.17 17.69 -2.85
N GLY A 52 3.09 19.00 -3.14
CA GLY A 52 4.27 19.87 -3.18
C GLY A 52 5.05 19.92 -1.86
N SER A 53 4.36 19.67 -0.74
CA SER A 53 4.98 19.59 0.59
C SER A 53 5.96 18.42 0.75
N MET A 54 5.88 17.41 -0.10
CA MET A 54 6.70 16.18 -0.04
C MET A 54 7.93 16.24 -0.96
N THR A 55 8.25 17.40 -1.54
CA THR A 55 9.33 17.53 -2.52
C THR A 55 10.70 17.10 -1.96
N GLU A 56 11.01 17.50 -0.72
CA GLU A 56 12.27 17.14 -0.07
C GLU A 56 12.34 15.65 0.23
N GLU A 57 11.24 15.09 0.74
CA GLU A 57 11.07 13.67 1.06
C GLU A 57 11.21 12.81 -0.19
N GLN A 58 10.64 13.22 -1.32
CA GLN A 58 10.77 12.51 -2.60
C GLN A 58 12.20 12.58 -3.13
N ALA A 59 12.87 13.73 -3.01
CA ALA A 59 14.29 13.84 -3.37
C ALA A 59 15.15 12.92 -2.48
N ASN A 60 14.83 12.84 -1.19
CA ASN A 60 15.51 11.94 -0.27
C ASN A 60 15.23 10.47 -0.57
N LEU A 61 13.98 10.12 -0.87
CA LEU A 61 13.58 8.78 -1.27
C LEU A 61 14.37 8.36 -2.52
N LYS A 62 14.37 9.19 -3.57
CA LYS A 62 15.10 8.95 -4.82
C LYS A 62 16.60 8.68 -4.59
N ARG A 63 17.25 9.45 -3.69
CA ARG A 63 18.67 9.24 -3.36
C ARG A 63 18.93 7.91 -2.67
N ASN A 64 17.99 7.45 -1.83
CA ASN A 64 18.19 6.28 -0.96
C ASN A 64 17.56 4.99 -1.48
N THR A 65 16.72 5.03 -2.54
CA THR A 65 16.07 3.83 -3.09
C THR A 65 17.08 2.73 -3.44
N ALA A 66 18.27 3.09 -3.93
CA ALA A 66 19.31 2.11 -4.24
C ALA A 66 19.76 1.31 -3.01
N ILE A 67 19.86 1.95 -1.84
CA ILE A 67 20.24 1.30 -0.58
C ILE A 67 19.16 0.31 -0.15
N PHE A 68 17.88 0.69 -0.28
CA PHE A 68 16.76 -0.18 0.01
C PHE A 68 16.76 -1.44 -0.87
N ILE A 69 16.92 -1.27 -2.20
CA ILE A 69 16.98 -2.40 -3.13
C ILE A 69 18.21 -3.29 -2.87
N ALA A 70 19.37 -2.69 -2.55
CA ALA A 70 20.56 -3.44 -2.20
C ALA A 70 20.40 -4.28 -0.92
N ALA A 71 19.63 -3.78 0.07
CA ALA A 71 19.31 -4.54 1.26
C ALA A 71 18.34 -5.71 0.95
N LEU A 72 17.33 -5.49 0.10
CA LEU A 72 16.42 -6.55 -0.34
C LEU A 72 17.13 -7.61 -1.19
N ALA A 73 18.05 -7.21 -2.07
CA ALA A 73 18.80 -8.11 -2.93
C ALA A 73 19.78 -9.02 -2.17
N GLN A 74 20.17 -8.65 -0.95
CA GLN A 74 20.94 -9.52 -0.05
C GLN A 74 20.08 -10.59 0.62
N SER A 75 18.76 -10.44 0.59
CA SER A 75 17.85 -11.49 1.07
C SER A 75 17.63 -12.52 -0.03
N GLU A 76 17.45 -13.78 0.35
CA GLU A 76 17.06 -14.83 -0.60
C GLU A 76 15.54 -14.78 -0.92
N ASN A 77 14.82 -13.74 -0.48
CA ASN A 77 13.39 -13.60 -0.74
C ASN A 77 13.13 -13.21 -2.19
N ILE A 78 12.09 -13.80 -2.77
CA ILE A 78 11.54 -13.33 -4.05
C ILE A 78 10.64 -12.14 -3.73
N TYR A 79 10.97 -10.96 -4.26
CA TYR A 79 10.22 -9.75 -3.98
C TYR A 79 9.62 -9.13 -5.25
N ARG A 80 8.46 -8.49 -5.08
CA ARG A 80 7.81 -7.65 -6.10
C ARG A 80 7.56 -6.28 -5.51
N VAL A 81 7.81 -5.24 -6.31
CA VAL A 81 7.62 -3.85 -5.88
C VAL A 81 6.58 -3.19 -6.76
N GLY A 82 5.50 -2.72 -6.15
CA GLY A 82 4.54 -1.79 -6.76
C GLY A 82 4.81 -0.37 -6.27
N ILE A 83 4.60 0.61 -7.14
CA ILE A 83 4.72 2.03 -6.80
C ILE A 83 3.46 2.71 -7.31
N ILE A 84 2.77 3.43 -6.43
CA ILE A 84 1.66 4.30 -6.77
C ILE A 84 1.88 5.68 -6.14
N THR A 85 1.39 6.71 -6.81
CA THR A 85 1.39 8.07 -6.27
C THR A 85 -0.03 8.48 -5.91
N THR A 86 -0.17 9.25 -4.83
CA THR A 86 -1.40 9.93 -4.46
C THR A 86 -1.20 11.41 -4.67
N ASP A 87 -2.22 12.09 -5.16
CA ASP A 87 -2.23 13.55 -5.19
C ASP A 87 -3.54 14.00 -4.54
N ALA A 88 -3.49 15.13 -3.84
CA ALA A 88 -4.72 15.83 -3.51
C ALA A 88 -5.17 16.49 -4.82
N ARG A 89 -5.96 15.76 -5.62
CA ARG A 89 -6.81 16.47 -6.57
C ARG A 89 -7.56 17.50 -5.74
N ASP A 90 -7.44 18.76 -6.13
CA ASP A 90 -8.32 19.83 -5.69
C ASP A 90 -9.73 19.32 -6.02
N GLU A 91 -10.36 18.61 -5.08
CA GLU A 91 -11.79 18.42 -5.09
C GLU A 91 -12.32 19.83 -4.90
N ALA A 92 -12.58 20.51 -6.01
CA ALA A 92 -13.43 21.66 -6.03
C ALA A 92 -14.75 21.24 -5.35
N CYS A 93 -14.82 21.53 -4.06
CA CYS A 93 -16.04 21.64 -3.31
C CYS A 93 -16.85 22.82 -3.85
#